data_AF-A0A174IH30-F1
#
_entry.id   AF-A0A174IH30-F1
#
_cell.length_a   1.000
_cell.length_b   1.000
_cell.length_c   1.000
_cell.angle_alpha   90.00
_cell.angle_beta   90.00
_cell.angle_gamma   90.00
#
_symmetry.space_group_name_H-M   'P 1'
#
loop_
_entity.id
_entity.type
_entity.pdbx_description
1 polymer ?
#
loop_
_entity_poly.entity_id
_entity_poly.type
_entity_poly.pdbx_seq_one_letter_code
_entity_poly.pdbx_strand_id
1 'polypeptide(L)'
;MRRMNGTWKRAGAIGLALMLAPAQGMLRPVTAWASPEFAYSAEKWAALRDDVLEYGELADLIHEYNATVINNRLEYDEYRGKDHDEMKNAYQDIADRLYDSSDKMMDSVNEDQPGYAGTAVGAISARLQAEQNQELADSQNEDGRVKKLEYDRQEAVLVKDAQTKMISYWQKAKARPALEEDVNQARSKYEAMAVKAGQGMATQAELLGAREKMEAAQAALETNGRERDGLRRELCVMTGWDHDARPDIREVPVPDAGEMDQIDLELDKERALEQNFTQTANERRLTFTGNGSQWDVMNQKVETGRRQIAADVEAKYKLLEQARADYEQAAGEFELARTGAQTAERKYSLGMISKNEYTQQQGTMVSSQSACDTAGLKYRQALEDYRWAVNGLAQTEGA
;
A
#
# COMPACT_ATOMS: atom_id res chain seq x y z
N MET A 1 -6.20 -19.85 -78.83
CA MET A 1 -5.00 -19.00 -78.55
C MET A 1 -5.02 -18.70 -77.06
N ARG A 2 -4.24 -19.38 -76.18
CA ARG A 2 -2.82 -19.11 -75.82
C ARG A 2 -2.61 -17.61 -75.59
N ARG A 3 -2.25 -17.08 -74.41
CA ARG A 3 -1.28 -17.46 -73.35
C ARG A 3 -1.65 -16.71 -72.04
N MET A 4 -1.68 -17.36 -70.88
CA MET A 4 -0.58 -17.60 -69.91
C MET A 4 -0.04 -16.35 -69.19
N ASN A 5 -0.19 -16.35 -67.87
CA ASN A 5 0.80 -16.11 -66.79
C ASN A 5 0.02 -15.54 -65.58
N GLY A 6 0.02 -16.07 -64.36
CA GLY A 6 0.95 -16.97 -63.70
C GLY A 6 1.09 -16.51 -62.25
N THR A 7 0.26 -17.08 -61.36
CA THR A 7 0.57 -17.57 -60.00
C THR A 7 1.74 -16.95 -59.21
N TRP A 8 1.48 -16.61 -57.95
CA TRP A 8 2.26 -17.17 -56.83
C TRP A 8 1.42 -17.33 -55.56
N LYS A 9 1.50 -18.55 -55.01
CA LYS A 9 0.96 -19.03 -53.74
C LYS A 9 2.01 -18.88 -52.65
N ARG A 10 1.60 -18.57 -51.42
CA ARG A 10 2.05 -19.15 -50.13
C ARG A 10 0.92 -18.83 -49.12
N ALA A 11 -0.05 -19.69 -48.82
CA ALA A 11 0.00 -20.94 -48.05
C ALA A 11 0.93 -20.87 -46.84
N GLY A 12 0.32 -20.81 -45.65
CA GLY A 12 0.95 -20.89 -44.34
C GLY A 12 -0.11 -21.00 -43.26
N ALA A 13 -0.87 -22.10 -43.27
CA ALA A 13 -1.69 -22.52 -42.14
C ALA A 13 -0.77 -23.14 -41.09
N ILE A 14 -0.79 -22.60 -39.87
CA ILE A 14 -0.37 -23.33 -38.67
C ILE A 14 -1.53 -23.17 -37.70
N GLY A 15 -2.33 -24.23 -37.61
CA GLY A 15 -3.22 -24.41 -36.47
C GLY A 15 -2.39 -24.71 -35.24
N LEU A 16 -2.68 -24.02 -34.15
CA LEU A 16 -2.45 -24.55 -32.81
C LEU A 16 -3.78 -24.47 -32.07
N ALA A 17 -4.57 -25.54 -32.21
CA ALA A 17 -5.60 -25.86 -31.25
C ALA A 17 -4.89 -26.35 -29.99
N LEU A 18 -4.78 -25.49 -28.97
CA LEU A 18 -4.57 -25.94 -27.60
C LEU A 18 -5.87 -25.67 -26.85
N MET A 19 -6.70 -26.72 -26.84
CA MET A 19 -7.77 -26.86 -25.87
C MET A 19 -7.14 -26.98 -24.49
N LEU A 20 -7.05 -25.86 -23.77
CA LEU A 20 -6.97 -25.90 -22.31
C LEU A 20 -8.40 -25.97 -21.80
N ALA A 21 -8.85 -27.19 -21.54
CA ALA A 21 -10.00 -27.41 -20.68
C ALA A 21 -9.70 -26.75 -19.32
N PRO A 22 -10.56 -25.86 -18.81
CA PRO A 22 -10.40 -25.36 -17.46
C PRO A 22 -10.58 -26.54 -16.51
N ALA A 23 -9.50 -26.95 -15.86
CA ALA A 23 -9.58 -27.81 -14.69
C ALA A 23 -10.41 -27.05 -13.65
N GLN A 24 -11.65 -27.51 -13.45
CA GLN A 24 -12.55 -26.94 -12.45
C GLN A 24 -11.92 -27.13 -11.06
N GLY A 25 -11.61 -26.03 -10.37
CA GLY A 25 -11.27 -26.04 -8.95
C GLY A 25 -10.04 -25.24 -8.49
N MET A 26 -9.25 -24.62 -9.38
CA MET A 26 -8.20 -23.68 -8.97
C MET A 26 -8.65 -22.24 -9.21
N LEU A 27 -8.87 -21.49 -8.12
CA LEU A 27 -9.15 -20.06 -8.13
C LEU A 27 -7.84 -19.32 -8.45
N ARG A 28 -7.57 -19.11 -9.74
CA ARG A 28 -6.37 -18.45 -10.26
C ARG A 28 -6.63 -16.97 -10.55
N PRO A 29 -5.58 -16.12 -10.57
CA PRO A 29 -5.74 -14.73 -10.98
C PRO A 29 -6.29 -14.63 -12.42
N VAL A 30 -7.17 -13.65 -12.66
CA VAL A 30 -7.89 -13.49 -13.93
C VAL A 30 -6.92 -13.14 -15.07
N THR A 31 -6.73 -14.05 -16.03
CA THR A 31 -5.67 -13.92 -17.07
C THR A 31 -6.06 -13.12 -18.31
N ALA A 32 -7.29 -12.61 -18.42
CA ALA A 32 -7.81 -12.03 -19.66
C ALA A 32 -7.14 -10.71 -20.10
N TRP A 33 -6.41 -10.05 -19.18
CA TRP A 33 -5.79 -8.74 -19.37
C TRP A 33 -4.29 -8.73 -19.06
N ALA A 34 -3.71 -9.91 -18.81
CA ALA A 34 -2.29 -10.05 -18.53
C ALA A 34 -1.45 -9.77 -19.78
N SER A 35 -0.24 -9.26 -19.56
CA SER A 35 0.76 -9.02 -20.59
C SER A 35 1.02 -10.29 -21.42
N PRO A 36 1.48 -10.14 -22.69
CA PRO A 36 1.77 -11.29 -23.54
C PRO A 36 2.78 -12.27 -22.89
N GLU A 37 2.73 -13.56 -23.26
CA GLU A 37 3.59 -14.59 -22.64
C GLU A 37 5.10 -14.32 -22.74
N PHE A 38 5.54 -13.48 -23.69
CA PHE A 38 6.95 -13.10 -23.82
C PHE A 38 7.39 -11.95 -22.88
N ALA A 39 6.47 -11.31 -22.16
CA ALA A 39 6.78 -10.22 -21.24
C ALA A 39 7.64 -10.68 -20.05
N TYR A 40 7.53 -11.96 -19.68
CA TYR A 40 8.32 -12.61 -18.65
C TYR A 40 8.78 -14.00 -19.10
N SER A 41 9.72 -14.60 -18.37
CA SER A 41 10.08 -16.01 -18.60
C SER A 41 8.92 -16.95 -18.25
N ALA A 42 8.92 -18.14 -18.83
CA ALA A 42 7.90 -19.15 -18.55
C ALA A 42 7.86 -19.52 -17.06
N GLU A 43 9.02 -19.55 -16.39
CA GLU A 43 9.14 -19.80 -14.95
C GLU A 43 8.52 -18.67 -14.13
N LYS A 44 8.75 -17.41 -14.52
CA LYS A 44 8.16 -16.25 -13.84
C LYS A 44 6.65 -16.20 -14.02
N TRP A 45 6.14 -16.55 -15.20
CA TRP A 45 4.70 -16.72 -15.42
C TRP A 45 4.09 -17.86 -14.62
N ALA A 46 4.84 -18.96 -14.42
CA ALA A 46 4.38 -20.07 -13.62
C ALA A 46 4.25 -19.69 -12.14
N ALA A 47 5.20 -18.90 -11.61
CA ALA A 47 5.12 -18.33 -10.26
C ALA A 47 3.92 -17.39 -10.11
N LEU A 48 3.79 -16.38 -10.98
CA LEU A 48 2.69 -15.39 -10.92
C LEU A 48 1.28 -15.98 -11.09
N ARG A 49 1.16 -17.23 -11.53
CA ARG A 49 -0.11 -17.93 -11.80
C ARG A 49 -0.31 -19.14 -10.89
N ASP A 50 0.58 -19.35 -9.92
CA ASP A 50 0.39 -20.38 -8.92
C ASP A 50 -0.61 -19.92 -7.84
N ASP A 51 -0.73 -20.67 -6.74
CA ASP A 51 -1.62 -20.37 -5.62
C ASP A 51 -0.83 -19.96 -4.37
N VAL A 52 0.35 -19.40 -4.58
CA VAL A 52 1.28 -18.91 -3.55
C VAL A 52 1.37 -17.40 -3.72
N LEU A 53 1.28 -16.65 -2.62
CA LEU A 53 1.47 -15.20 -2.64
C LEU A 53 2.76 -14.86 -1.90
N GLU A 54 3.81 -14.54 -2.66
CA GLU A 54 5.12 -14.16 -2.15
C GLU A 54 5.27 -12.63 -2.02
N TYR A 55 6.07 -12.21 -1.04
CA TYR A 55 6.28 -10.78 -0.79
C TYR A 55 7.03 -10.09 -1.94
N GLY A 56 7.95 -10.81 -2.60
CA GLY A 56 8.80 -10.28 -3.68
C GLY A 56 8.09 -10.11 -5.02
N GLU A 57 6.96 -10.79 -5.25
CA GLU A 57 6.22 -10.73 -6.52
C GLU A 57 5.06 -9.74 -6.51
N LEU A 58 4.78 -9.08 -5.38
CA LEU A 58 3.66 -8.14 -5.25
C LEU A 58 3.69 -7.05 -6.34
N ALA A 59 4.88 -6.56 -6.70
CA ALA A 59 5.03 -5.57 -7.78
C ALA A 59 4.56 -6.12 -9.13
N ASP A 60 4.98 -7.34 -9.48
CA ASP A 60 4.62 -7.99 -10.73
C ASP A 60 3.12 -8.35 -10.76
N LEU A 61 2.56 -8.84 -9.65
CA LEU A 61 1.12 -9.15 -9.56
C LEU A 61 0.25 -7.89 -9.68
N ILE A 62 0.65 -6.78 -9.08
CA ILE A 62 -0.03 -5.50 -9.22
C ILE A 62 0.06 -5.00 -10.67
N HIS A 63 1.24 -5.09 -11.28
CA HIS A 63 1.44 -4.68 -12.66
C HIS A 63 0.52 -5.44 -13.64
N GLU A 64 0.37 -6.75 -13.42
CA GLU A 64 -0.31 -7.66 -14.34
C GLU A 64 -1.81 -7.77 -14.11
N TYR A 65 -2.26 -7.72 -12.85
CA TYR A 65 -3.63 -8.08 -12.50
C TYR A 65 -4.43 -6.99 -11.78
N ASN A 66 -3.80 -5.90 -11.35
CA ASN A 66 -4.54 -4.83 -10.70
C ASN A 66 -5.41 -4.06 -11.70
N ALA A 67 -6.70 -3.96 -11.42
CA ALA A 67 -7.67 -3.32 -12.32
C ALA A 67 -7.33 -1.84 -12.60
N THR A 68 -6.83 -1.10 -11.62
CA THR A 68 -6.44 0.31 -11.82
C THR A 68 -5.24 0.42 -12.75
N VAL A 69 -4.23 -0.45 -12.59
CA VAL A 69 -3.04 -0.46 -13.45
C VAL A 69 -3.39 -0.85 -14.89
N ILE A 70 -4.24 -1.86 -15.06
CA ILE A 70 -4.76 -2.28 -16.37
C ILE A 70 -5.51 -1.12 -17.04
N ASN A 71 -6.42 -0.45 -16.32
CA ASN A 71 -7.18 0.68 -16.84
C ASN A 71 -6.26 1.85 -17.24
N ASN A 72 -5.28 2.20 -16.40
CA ASN A 72 -4.31 3.25 -16.69
C ASN A 72 -3.49 2.94 -17.96
N ARG A 73 -3.11 1.67 -18.16
CA ARG A 73 -2.40 1.22 -19.36
C ARG A 73 -3.27 1.35 -20.62
N LEU A 74 -4.52 0.92 -20.54
CA LEU A 74 -5.49 1.05 -21.63
C LEU A 74 -5.74 2.51 -21.99
N GLU A 75 -5.93 3.37 -20.98
CA GLU A 75 -6.12 4.82 -21.17
C GLU A 75 -4.87 5.45 -21.82
N TYR A 76 -3.67 5.06 -21.39
CA TYR A 76 -2.43 5.54 -21.99
C TYR A 76 -2.23 5.10 -23.45
N ASP A 77 -2.59 3.86 -23.76
CA ASP A 77 -2.50 3.32 -25.13
C ASP A 77 -3.53 3.98 -26.06
N GLU A 78 -4.73 4.30 -25.58
CA GLU A 78 -5.73 5.09 -26.29
C GLU A 78 -5.29 6.56 -26.45
N TYR A 79 -4.72 7.15 -25.41
CA TYR A 79 -4.14 8.50 -25.43
C TYR A 79 -3.04 8.62 -26.49
N ARG A 80 -2.18 7.59 -26.65
CA ARG A 80 -1.16 7.53 -27.70
C ARG A 80 -1.73 7.39 -29.12
N GLY A 81 -3.04 7.10 -29.26
CA GLY A 81 -3.70 6.75 -30.52
C GLY A 81 -4.69 7.77 -31.10
N LYS A 82 -4.99 8.89 -30.42
CA LYS A 82 -5.92 9.94 -30.90
C LYS A 82 -5.19 11.13 -31.55
N ASP A 83 -5.84 11.82 -32.50
CA ASP A 83 -5.30 13.01 -33.18
C ASP A 83 -5.62 14.32 -32.41
N HIS A 84 -4.66 15.24 -32.39
CA HIS A 84 -4.52 16.35 -31.42
C HIS A 84 -5.62 17.43 -31.49
N ASP A 85 -6.25 17.62 -32.65
CA ASP A 85 -7.11 18.78 -32.93
C ASP A 85 -8.59 18.61 -32.49
N GLU A 86 -9.08 17.37 -32.37
CA GLU A 86 -10.49 17.10 -32.04
C GLU A 86 -10.80 17.33 -30.55
N MET A 87 -9.77 17.17 -29.71
CA MET A 87 -9.84 17.30 -28.26
C MET A 87 -9.81 18.76 -27.81
N LYS A 88 -9.00 19.59 -28.48
CA LYS A 88 -8.85 21.04 -28.21
C LYS A 88 -10.17 21.81 -28.35
N ASN A 89 -10.97 21.47 -29.36
CA ASN A 89 -12.19 22.22 -29.68
C ASN A 89 -13.33 22.00 -28.66
N ALA A 90 -13.41 20.83 -28.03
CA ALA A 90 -14.48 20.51 -27.09
C ALA A 90 -14.27 21.16 -25.70
N TYR A 91 -13.02 21.31 -25.26
CA TYR A 91 -12.68 21.89 -23.96
C TYR A 91 -12.58 23.42 -23.98
N GLN A 92 -12.12 24.01 -25.10
CA GLN A 92 -12.20 25.46 -25.31
C GLN A 92 -13.64 25.98 -25.20
N ASP A 93 -14.61 25.25 -25.76
CA ASP A 93 -16.02 25.60 -25.70
C ASP A 93 -16.62 25.51 -24.26
N ILE A 94 -15.99 24.74 -23.35
CA ILE A 94 -16.40 24.65 -21.94
C ILE A 94 -15.76 25.76 -21.10
N ALA A 95 -14.49 26.07 -21.34
CA ALA A 95 -13.77 27.15 -20.66
C ALA A 95 -14.36 28.53 -21.01
N ASP A 96 -14.66 28.76 -22.29
CA ASP A 96 -15.29 30.01 -22.75
C ASP A 96 -16.65 30.24 -22.07
N ARG A 97 -17.45 29.19 -21.88
CA ARG A 97 -18.75 29.27 -21.18
C ARG A 97 -18.63 29.60 -19.69
N LEU A 98 -17.55 29.18 -19.03
CA LEU A 98 -17.30 29.46 -17.61
C LEU A 98 -16.80 30.89 -17.38
N TYR A 99 -15.96 31.43 -18.28
CA TYR A 99 -15.59 32.85 -18.27
C TYR A 99 -16.79 33.76 -18.51
N ASP A 100 -17.62 33.43 -19.50
CA ASP A 100 -18.85 34.18 -19.81
C ASP A 100 -19.85 34.17 -18.64
N SER A 101 -19.86 33.11 -17.83
CA SER A 101 -20.66 33.00 -16.61
C SER A 101 -20.08 33.80 -15.44
N SER A 102 -18.75 33.85 -15.29
CA SER A 102 -18.07 34.65 -14.27
C SER A 102 -18.25 36.14 -14.51
N ASP A 103 -18.10 36.59 -15.75
CA ASP A 103 -18.21 38.01 -16.10
C ASP A 103 -19.65 38.53 -15.95
N LYS A 104 -20.66 37.73 -16.31
CA LYS A 104 -22.08 38.06 -16.05
C LYS A 104 -22.42 38.12 -14.56
N MET A 105 -21.70 37.37 -13.71
CA MET A 105 -21.90 37.38 -12.26
C MET A 105 -21.30 38.64 -11.62
N MET A 106 -20.15 39.12 -12.13
CA MET A 106 -19.51 40.37 -11.70
C MET A 106 -20.23 41.63 -12.22
N ASP A 107 -20.77 41.60 -13.44
CA ASP A 107 -21.51 42.74 -14.03
C ASP A 107 -22.90 42.94 -13.37
N SER A 108 -23.37 41.94 -12.61
CA SER A 108 -24.67 41.97 -11.93
C SER A 108 -24.65 42.61 -10.53
N VAL A 109 -23.48 42.98 -9.99
CA VAL A 109 -23.33 43.53 -8.62
C VAL A 109 -22.32 44.67 -8.57
N ASN A 110 -22.65 45.76 -7.88
CA ASN A 110 -21.81 46.96 -7.80
C ASN A 110 -20.93 46.95 -6.52
N GLU A 111 -19.71 47.50 -6.59
CA GLU A 111 -18.67 47.44 -5.53
C GLU A 111 -19.12 47.93 -4.14
N ASP A 112 -20.13 48.79 -4.09
CA ASP A 112 -20.64 49.42 -2.88
C ASP A 112 -21.77 48.62 -2.18
N GLN A 113 -22.17 47.45 -2.70
CA GLN A 113 -23.30 46.67 -2.17
C GLN A 113 -22.88 45.62 -1.12
N PRO A 114 -23.63 45.44 -0.01
CA PRO A 114 -23.38 44.38 0.98
C PRO A 114 -23.70 43.02 0.35
N GLY A 115 -22.64 42.30 -0.03
CA GLY A 115 -22.71 41.08 -0.84
C GLY A 115 -21.59 41.01 -1.87
N TYR A 116 -21.00 42.15 -2.23
CA TYR A 116 -19.86 42.22 -3.17
C TYR A 116 -18.70 41.33 -2.74
N ALA A 117 -18.33 41.31 -1.46
CA ALA A 117 -17.27 40.41 -0.96
C ALA A 117 -17.62 38.92 -1.11
N GLY A 118 -18.91 38.55 -0.96
CA GLY A 118 -19.37 37.17 -1.15
C GLY A 118 -19.42 36.77 -2.63
N THR A 119 -19.88 37.67 -3.50
CA THR A 119 -19.90 37.46 -4.96
C THR A 119 -18.51 37.52 -5.57
N ALA A 120 -17.61 38.37 -5.07
CA ALA A 120 -16.20 38.42 -5.46
C ALA A 120 -15.48 37.13 -5.04
N VAL A 121 -15.76 36.57 -3.86
CA VAL A 121 -15.24 35.25 -3.47
C VAL A 121 -15.84 34.12 -4.33
N GLY A 122 -17.11 34.22 -4.73
CA GLY A 122 -17.75 33.31 -5.69
C GLY A 122 -17.15 33.40 -7.11
N ALA A 123 -16.86 34.61 -7.58
CA ALA A 123 -16.20 34.87 -8.86
C ALA A 123 -14.71 34.48 -8.84
N ILE A 124 -14.01 34.67 -7.71
CA ILE A 124 -12.65 34.17 -7.47
C ILE A 124 -12.64 32.63 -7.43
N SER A 125 -13.65 32.00 -6.83
CA SER A 125 -13.77 30.53 -6.82
C SER A 125 -14.13 29.96 -8.18
N ALA A 126 -15.00 30.64 -8.95
CA ALA A 126 -15.32 30.29 -10.33
C ALA A 126 -14.12 30.54 -11.26
N ARG A 127 -13.32 31.57 -11.02
CA ARG A 127 -12.04 31.82 -11.72
C ARG A 127 -10.98 30.82 -11.32
N LEU A 128 -10.87 30.42 -10.06
CA LEU A 128 -9.95 29.37 -9.60
C LEU A 128 -10.34 28.00 -10.18
N GLN A 129 -11.64 27.74 -10.33
CA GLN A 129 -12.15 26.51 -10.93
C GLN A 129 -12.06 26.56 -12.48
N ALA A 130 -12.17 27.75 -13.08
CA ALA A 130 -11.86 27.99 -14.49
C ALA A 130 -10.35 27.93 -14.75
N GLU A 131 -9.49 28.36 -13.82
CA GLU A 131 -8.04 28.22 -13.85
C GLU A 131 -7.65 26.75 -13.67
N GLN A 132 -8.31 25.99 -12.79
CA GLN A 132 -8.12 24.53 -12.74
C GLN A 132 -8.59 23.83 -14.01
N ASN A 133 -9.71 24.27 -14.61
CA ASN A 133 -10.20 23.71 -15.87
C ASN A 133 -9.41 24.18 -17.10
N GLN A 134 -8.81 25.37 -17.04
CA GLN A 134 -7.89 25.91 -18.04
C GLN A 134 -6.50 25.30 -17.87
N GLU A 135 -6.07 25.01 -16.64
CA GLU A 135 -4.92 24.14 -16.34
C GLU A 135 -5.20 22.70 -16.80
N LEU A 136 -6.45 22.23 -16.76
CA LEU A 136 -6.86 20.94 -17.35
C LEU A 136 -7.00 20.99 -18.89
N ALA A 137 -7.29 22.15 -19.46
CA ALA A 137 -7.37 22.36 -20.91
C ALA A 137 -5.97 22.62 -21.51
N ASP A 138 -5.09 23.28 -20.77
CA ASP A 138 -3.67 23.44 -21.05
C ASP A 138 -2.89 22.18 -20.67
N SER A 139 -3.42 21.33 -19.77
CA SER A 139 -2.93 19.96 -19.55
C SER A 139 -3.36 18.97 -20.64
N GLN A 140 -4.18 19.38 -21.62
CA GLN A 140 -4.23 18.68 -22.92
C GLN A 140 -2.97 18.94 -23.77
N ASN A 141 -2.03 19.73 -23.24
CA ASN A 141 -0.64 19.82 -23.68
C ASN A 141 0.30 19.16 -22.65
N GLU A 142 -0.19 18.27 -21.78
CA GLU A 142 0.70 17.40 -21.00
C GLU A 142 1.38 16.44 -21.94
N ASP A 143 2.67 16.69 -22.17
CA ASP A 143 3.63 15.70 -22.61
C ASP A 143 3.25 14.32 -22.06
N GLY A 144 3.01 13.34 -22.93
CA GLY A 144 2.64 11.98 -22.52
C GLY A 144 3.60 11.35 -21.51
N ARG A 145 4.77 11.94 -21.27
CA ARG A 145 5.68 11.59 -20.17
C ARG A 145 5.19 12.04 -18.78
N VAL A 146 4.51 13.18 -18.62
CA VAL A 146 3.92 13.58 -17.32
C VAL A 146 2.79 12.63 -16.95
N LYS A 147 1.89 12.36 -17.89
CA LYS A 147 0.80 11.40 -17.70
C LYS A 147 1.32 10.00 -17.36
N LYS A 148 2.37 9.55 -18.05
CA LYS A 148 3.06 8.30 -17.71
C LYS A 148 3.62 8.31 -16.28
N LEU A 149 4.30 9.38 -15.87
CA LEU A 149 4.84 9.50 -14.50
C LEU A 149 3.73 9.44 -13.43
N GLU A 150 2.56 9.99 -13.70
CA GLU A 150 1.41 9.88 -12.79
C GLU A 150 0.90 8.44 -12.67
N TYR A 151 0.82 7.70 -13.78
CA TYR A 151 0.43 6.29 -13.75
C TYR A 151 1.50 5.41 -13.09
N ASP A 152 2.78 5.61 -13.40
CA ASP A 152 3.90 4.92 -12.78
C ASP A 152 3.89 5.17 -11.25
N ARG A 153 3.58 6.40 -10.81
CA ARG A 153 3.38 6.74 -9.39
C ARG A 153 2.20 6.01 -8.78
N GLN A 154 1.05 5.96 -9.46
CA GLN A 154 -0.14 5.26 -8.95
C GLN A 154 0.12 3.77 -8.81
N GLU A 155 0.81 3.15 -9.77
CA GLU A 155 1.24 1.76 -9.69
C GLU A 155 2.18 1.54 -8.49
N ALA A 156 3.21 2.38 -8.33
CA ALA A 156 4.12 2.33 -7.20
C ALA A 156 3.39 2.43 -5.83
N VAL A 157 2.39 3.31 -5.73
CA VAL A 157 1.55 3.43 -4.52
C VAL A 157 0.74 2.15 -4.28
N LEU A 158 0.21 1.52 -5.32
CA LEU A 158 -0.53 0.26 -5.20
C LEU A 158 0.38 -0.89 -4.76
N VAL A 159 1.62 -0.95 -5.25
CA VAL A 159 2.61 -1.94 -4.78
C VAL A 159 2.93 -1.72 -3.31
N LYS A 160 3.20 -0.47 -2.92
CA LYS A 160 3.45 -0.10 -1.52
C LYS A 160 2.28 -0.48 -0.61
N ASP A 161 1.05 -0.23 -1.03
CA ASP A 161 -0.16 -0.58 -0.27
C ASP A 161 -0.30 -2.10 -0.14
N ALA A 162 -0.05 -2.87 -1.21
CA ALA A 162 -0.05 -4.33 -1.16
C ALA A 162 1.00 -4.87 -0.17
N GLN A 163 2.23 -4.35 -0.20
CA GLN A 163 3.28 -4.72 0.76
C GLN A 163 2.85 -4.40 2.20
N THR A 164 2.29 -3.21 2.43
CA THR A 164 1.81 -2.77 3.75
C THR A 164 0.70 -3.66 4.28
N LYS A 165 -0.22 -4.09 3.41
CA LYS A 165 -1.29 -5.03 3.76
C LYS A 165 -0.74 -6.42 4.08
N MET A 166 0.22 -6.92 3.32
CA MET A 166 0.84 -8.24 3.56
C MET A 166 1.63 -8.27 4.87
N ILE A 167 2.38 -7.20 5.16
CA ILE A 167 3.04 -7.02 6.47
C ILE A 167 1.99 -6.99 7.59
N SER A 168 0.93 -6.21 7.44
CA SER A 168 -0.15 -6.12 8.43
C SER A 168 -0.85 -7.47 8.65
N TYR A 169 -1.07 -8.25 7.59
CA TYR A 169 -1.64 -9.59 7.66
C TYR A 169 -0.79 -10.49 8.56
N TRP A 170 0.52 -10.47 8.36
CA TRP A 170 1.46 -11.24 9.16
C TRP A 170 1.60 -10.72 10.59
N GLN A 171 1.54 -9.41 10.82
CA GLN A 171 1.52 -8.87 12.18
C GLN A 171 0.32 -9.41 12.96
N LYS A 172 -0.87 -9.49 12.34
CA LYS A 172 -2.05 -10.09 12.98
C LYS A 172 -1.84 -11.58 13.22
N ALA A 173 -1.32 -12.32 12.24
CA ALA A 173 -1.02 -13.74 12.38
C ALA A 173 -0.02 -14.05 13.52
N LYS A 174 1.04 -13.25 13.64
CA LYS A 174 2.09 -13.40 14.67
C LYS A 174 1.67 -12.91 16.05
N ALA A 175 0.72 -11.99 16.14
CA ALA A 175 0.13 -11.55 17.41
C ALA A 175 -0.87 -12.56 18.01
N ARG A 176 -1.42 -13.47 17.18
CA ARG A 176 -2.47 -14.40 17.58
C ARG A 176 -2.09 -15.30 18.78
N PRO A 177 -0.89 -15.92 18.85
CA PRO A 177 -0.52 -16.75 20.00
C PRO A 177 -0.56 -16.01 21.34
N ALA A 178 -0.09 -14.76 21.38
CA ALA A 178 -0.19 -13.92 22.57
C ALA A 178 -1.64 -13.63 22.96
N LEU A 179 -2.51 -13.34 21.98
CA LEU A 179 -3.94 -13.12 22.24
C LEU A 179 -4.66 -14.38 22.74
N GLU A 180 -4.30 -15.56 22.22
CA GLU A 180 -4.81 -16.84 22.71
C GLU A 180 -4.37 -17.09 24.17
N GLU A 181 -3.12 -16.75 24.50
CA GLU A 181 -2.61 -16.84 25.87
C GLU A 181 -3.33 -15.84 26.80
N ASP A 182 -3.57 -14.61 26.36
CA ASP A 182 -4.34 -13.62 27.13
C ASP A 182 -5.77 -14.12 27.43
N VAL A 183 -6.42 -14.75 26.46
CA VAL A 183 -7.73 -15.40 26.65
C VAL A 183 -7.65 -16.52 27.68
N ASN A 184 -6.63 -17.38 27.60
CA ASN A 184 -6.44 -18.49 28.54
C ASN A 184 -6.22 -17.99 29.97
N GLN A 185 -5.40 -16.95 30.14
CA GLN A 185 -5.14 -16.34 31.44
C GLN A 185 -6.38 -15.65 32.00
N ALA A 186 -7.11 -14.89 31.18
CA ALA A 186 -8.32 -14.20 31.61
C ALA A 186 -9.43 -15.19 32.00
N ARG A 187 -9.59 -16.27 31.24
CA ARG A 187 -10.52 -17.38 31.56
C ARG A 187 -10.15 -18.03 32.89
N SER A 188 -8.87 -18.40 33.08
CA SER A 188 -8.40 -19.02 34.32
C SER A 188 -8.63 -18.13 35.54
N LYS A 189 -8.41 -16.81 35.40
CA LYS A 189 -8.67 -15.82 36.46
C LYS A 189 -10.17 -15.73 36.77
N TYR A 190 -11.03 -15.73 35.76
CA TYR A 190 -12.48 -15.73 35.94
C TYR A 190 -12.96 -16.98 36.67
N GLU A 191 -12.53 -18.17 36.27
CA GLU A 191 -12.89 -19.44 36.90
C GLU A 191 -12.46 -19.48 38.38
N ALA A 192 -11.23 -19.04 38.67
CA ALA A 192 -10.75 -18.91 40.06
C ALA A 192 -11.60 -17.91 40.87
N MET A 193 -12.03 -16.81 40.26
CA MET A 193 -12.91 -15.82 40.90
C MET A 193 -14.31 -16.40 41.17
N ALA A 194 -14.85 -17.18 40.22
CA ALA A 194 -16.15 -17.82 40.36
C ALA A 194 -16.16 -18.82 41.52
N VAL A 195 -15.09 -19.60 41.67
CA VAL A 195 -14.92 -20.51 42.82
C VAL A 195 -14.86 -19.73 44.14
N LYS A 196 -14.09 -18.64 44.21
CA LYS A 196 -14.02 -17.80 45.41
C LYS A 196 -15.36 -17.15 45.74
N ALA A 197 -16.08 -16.64 44.75
CA ALA A 197 -17.40 -16.05 44.93
C ALA A 197 -18.42 -17.09 45.43
N GLY A 198 -18.39 -18.32 44.90
CA GLY A 198 -19.22 -19.44 45.37
C GLY A 198 -18.94 -19.85 46.83
N GLN A 199 -17.74 -19.56 47.33
CA GLN A 199 -17.36 -19.76 48.74
C GLN A 199 -17.62 -18.51 49.61
N GLY A 200 -18.19 -17.43 49.04
CA GLY A 200 -18.40 -16.15 49.73
C GLY A 200 -17.12 -15.35 49.98
N MET A 201 -16.00 -15.72 49.36
CA MET A 201 -14.68 -15.08 49.51
C MET A 201 -14.39 -14.00 48.48
N ALA A 202 -15.28 -13.81 47.50
CA ALA A 202 -15.20 -12.74 46.52
C ALA A 202 -16.59 -12.11 46.31
N THR A 203 -16.62 -10.83 46.01
CA THR A 203 -17.83 -10.06 45.73
C THR A 203 -18.34 -10.31 44.31
N GLN A 204 -19.63 -10.04 44.08
CA GLN A 204 -20.19 -10.11 42.72
C GLN A 204 -19.56 -9.07 41.78
N ALA A 205 -19.12 -7.92 42.31
CA ALA A 205 -18.41 -6.91 41.54
C ALA A 205 -17.04 -7.43 41.04
N GLU A 206 -16.28 -8.13 41.88
CA GLU A 206 -15.00 -8.74 41.49
C GLU A 206 -15.20 -9.86 40.44
N LEU A 207 -16.26 -10.66 40.60
CA LEU A 207 -16.61 -11.69 39.61
C LEU A 207 -17.00 -11.07 38.25
N LEU A 208 -17.78 -9.99 38.27
CA LEU A 208 -18.18 -9.26 37.06
C LEU A 208 -16.95 -8.64 36.37
N GLY A 209 -16.07 -7.97 37.11
CA GLY A 209 -14.84 -7.41 36.54
C GLY A 209 -13.89 -8.46 35.96
N ALA A 210 -13.83 -9.67 36.55
CA ALA A 210 -13.07 -10.78 35.98
C ALA A 210 -13.70 -11.31 34.69
N ARG A 211 -15.04 -11.36 34.63
CA ARG A 211 -15.79 -11.74 33.43
C ARG A 211 -15.58 -10.74 32.29
N GLU A 212 -15.67 -9.44 32.57
CA GLU A 212 -15.45 -8.38 31.58
C GLU A 212 -14.05 -8.48 30.95
N LYS A 213 -13.02 -8.76 31.74
CA LYS A 213 -11.65 -8.97 31.22
C LYS A 213 -11.54 -10.20 30.31
N MET A 214 -12.23 -11.28 30.64
CA MET A 214 -12.28 -12.48 29.80
C MET A 214 -12.99 -12.20 28.48
N GLU A 215 -14.15 -11.53 28.53
CA GLU A 215 -14.92 -11.15 27.34
C GLU A 215 -14.13 -10.17 26.46
N ALA A 216 -13.42 -9.21 27.06
CA ALA A 216 -12.54 -8.28 26.34
C ALA A 216 -11.37 -8.99 25.64
N ALA A 217 -10.72 -9.95 26.30
CA ALA A 217 -9.64 -10.74 25.69
C ALA A 217 -10.16 -11.59 24.51
N GLN A 218 -11.34 -12.20 24.65
CA GLN A 218 -11.97 -12.96 23.56
C GLN A 218 -12.32 -12.05 22.37
N ALA A 219 -12.91 -10.89 22.64
CA ALA A 219 -13.24 -9.91 21.61
C ALA A 219 -11.99 -9.40 20.87
N ALA A 220 -10.86 -9.24 21.58
CA ALA A 220 -9.58 -8.86 20.96
C ALA A 220 -9.06 -9.94 20.00
N LEU A 221 -9.11 -11.22 20.40
CA LEU A 221 -8.73 -12.35 19.55
C LEU A 221 -9.63 -12.46 18.30
N GLU A 222 -10.95 -12.34 18.47
CA GLU A 222 -11.91 -12.37 17.36
C GLU A 222 -11.73 -11.19 16.40
N THR A 223 -11.46 -9.99 16.94
CA THR A 223 -11.21 -8.80 16.13
C THR A 223 -9.91 -8.94 15.33
N ASN A 224 -8.84 -9.43 15.94
CA ASN A 224 -7.59 -9.74 15.25
C ASN A 224 -7.82 -10.74 14.09
N GLY A 225 -8.60 -11.80 14.31
CA GLY A 225 -8.95 -12.76 13.27
C GLY A 225 -9.75 -12.14 12.11
N ARG A 226 -10.75 -11.30 12.43
CA ARG A 226 -11.56 -10.61 11.43
C ARG A 226 -10.75 -9.62 10.60
N GLU A 227 -9.88 -8.85 11.23
CA GLU A 227 -8.99 -7.89 10.55
C GLU A 227 -7.98 -8.60 9.65
N ARG A 228 -7.37 -9.69 10.13
CA ARG A 228 -6.47 -10.52 9.32
C ARG A 228 -7.18 -11.08 8.09
N ASP A 229 -8.39 -11.59 8.26
CA ASP A 229 -9.18 -12.11 7.15
C ASP A 229 -9.62 -10.99 6.19
N GLY A 230 -9.84 -9.77 6.69
CA GLY A 230 -10.06 -8.57 5.86
C GLY A 230 -8.86 -8.24 4.98
N LEU A 231 -7.67 -8.15 5.58
CA LEU A 231 -6.40 -7.91 4.88
C LEU A 231 -6.14 -8.96 3.79
N ARG A 232 -6.42 -10.23 4.08
CA ARG A 232 -6.32 -11.31 3.09
C ARG A 232 -7.21 -11.05 1.87
N ARG A 233 -8.47 -10.64 2.07
CA ARG A 233 -9.40 -10.37 0.96
C ARG A 233 -8.97 -9.17 0.13
N GLU A 234 -8.51 -8.11 0.79
CA GLU A 234 -7.97 -6.92 0.12
C GLU A 234 -6.75 -7.28 -0.73
N LEU A 235 -5.81 -8.06 -0.19
CA LEU A 235 -4.65 -8.57 -0.94
C LEU A 235 -5.08 -9.36 -2.18
N CYS A 236 -5.99 -10.33 -2.03
CA CYS A 236 -6.48 -11.13 -3.15
C CYS A 236 -7.01 -10.25 -4.28
N VAL A 237 -7.87 -9.27 -3.96
CA VAL A 237 -8.45 -8.35 -4.95
C VAL A 237 -7.37 -7.50 -5.62
N MET A 238 -6.41 -6.99 -4.84
CA MET A 238 -5.34 -6.16 -5.38
C MET A 238 -4.42 -6.92 -6.33
N THR A 239 -4.18 -8.20 -6.06
CA THR A 239 -3.24 -9.03 -6.81
C THR A 239 -3.91 -9.90 -7.87
N GLY A 240 -5.22 -9.78 -8.07
CA GLY A 240 -5.95 -10.41 -9.18
C GLY A 240 -6.72 -11.68 -8.87
N TRP A 241 -6.65 -12.19 -7.64
CA TRP A 241 -7.42 -13.33 -7.18
C TRP A 241 -8.86 -12.91 -6.85
N ASP A 242 -9.76 -13.89 -6.86
CA ASP A 242 -11.10 -13.69 -6.33
C ASP A 242 -11.07 -13.31 -4.85
N HIS A 243 -12.00 -12.46 -4.43
CA HIS A 243 -12.06 -11.96 -3.05
C HIS A 243 -12.18 -13.07 -1.98
N ASP A 244 -12.72 -14.23 -2.33
CA ASP A 244 -12.91 -15.40 -1.46
C ASP A 244 -11.83 -16.48 -1.63
N ALA A 245 -10.88 -16.28 -2.56
CA ALA A 245 -9.72 -17.15 -2.75
C ALA A 245 -8.87 -17.27 -1.49
N ARG A 246 -8.08 -18.34 -1.36
CA ARG A 246 -7.24 -18.60 -0.18
C ARG A 246 -5.84 -19.05 -0.61
N PRO A 247 -5.06 -18.17 -1.26
CA PRO A 247 -3.68 -18.49 -1.63
C PRO A 247 -2.82 -18.73 -0.37
N ASP A 248 -1.74 -19.51 -0.52
CA ASP A 248 -0.70 -19.65 0.50
C ASP A 248 0.11 -18.34 0.56
N ILE A 249 -0.32 -17.42 1.41
CA ILE A 249 0.40 -16.17 1.68
C ILE A 249 1.67 -16.53 2.44
N ARG A 250 2.83 -16.35 1.80
CA ARG A 250 4.15 -16.68 2.37
C ARG A 250 4.58 -15.63 3.39
N GLU A 251 5.43 -16.06 4.32
CA GLU A 251 5.92 -15.20 5.39
C GLU A 251 6.77 -14.05 4.83
N VAL A 252 6.55 -12.84 5.35
CA VAL A 252 7.34 -11.67 4.99
C VAL A 252 8.72 -11.79 5.65
N PRO A 253 9.82 -11.72 4.88
CA PRO A 253 11.15 -11.77 5.45
C PRO A 253 11.38 -10.59 6.40
N VAL A 254 11.87 -10.81 7.61
CA VAL A 254 12.32 -9.74 8.51
C VAL A 254 13.71 -9.26 8.04
N PRO A 255 14.02 -7.95 8.03
CA PRO A 255 15.32 -7.48 7.59
C PRO A 255 16.41 -7.95 8.53
N ASP A 256 17.55 -8.35 7.97
CA ASP A 256 18.72 -8.68 8.77
C ASP A 256 19.43 -7.41 9.29
N ALA A 257 20.40 -7.60 10.18
CA ALA A 257 21.15 -6.50 10.78
C ALA A 257 22.03 -5.74 9.77
N GLY A 258 22.37 -6.36 8.63
CA GLY A 258 23.23 -5.79 7.58
C GLY A 258 22.48 -5.03 6.49
N GLU A 259 21.14 -5.12 6.42
CA GLU A 259 20.33 -4.35 5.46
C GLU A 259 20.44 -2.83 5.70
N MET A 260 20.62 -2.38 6.94
CA MET A 260 20.83 -0.95 7.26
C MET A 260 22.24 -0.46 7.01
N ASP A 261 23.25 -1.33 7.16
CA ASP A 261 24.66 -0.94 6.99
C ASP A 261 24.99 -0.61 5.52
N GLN A 262 24.09 -0.96 4.59
CA GLN A 262 24.17 -0.66 3.17
C GLN A 262 23.56 0.70 2.79
N ILE A 263 22.90 1.37 3.74
CA ILE A 263 22.23 2.65 3.49
C ILE A 263 23.26 3.77 3.50
N ASP A 264 23.36 4.51 2.39
CA ASP A 264 24.07 5.77 2.31
C ASP A 264 23.03 6.89 2.22
N LEU A 265 22.76 7.54 3.36
CA LEU A 265 21.69 8.53 3.47
C LEU A 265 21.87 9.71 2.52
N GLU A 266 23.11 10.15 2.27
CA GLU A 266 23.35 11.30 1.41
C GLU A 266 23.16 10.92 -0.06
N LEU A 267 23.66 9.76 -0.48
CA LEU A 267 23.40 9.23 -1.82
C LEU A 267 21.90 8.95 -2.03
N ASP A 268 21.21 8.42 -1.03
CA ASP A 268 19.79 8.09 -1.12
C ASP A 268 18.91 9.35 -1.16
N LYS A 269 19.32 10.47 -0.53
CA LYS A 269 18.66 11.78 -0.72
C LYS A 269 18.82 12.28 -2.16
N GLU A 270 20.02 12.17 -2.75
CA GLU A 270 20.25 12.55 -4.15
C GLU A 270 19.40 11.69 -5.09
N ARG A 271 19.39 10.37 -4.89
CA ARG A 271 18.54 9.45 -5.66
C ARG A 271 17.05 9.76 -5.51
N ALA A 272 16.59 10.10 -4.31
CA ALA A 272 15.20 10.47 -4.08
C ALA A 272 14.79 11.70 -4.88
N LEU A 273 15.67 12.70 -5.00
CA LEU A 273 15.40 13.90 -5.79
C LEU A 273 15.29 13.58 -7.29
N GLU A 274 16.14 12.69 -7.78
CA GLU A 274 16.15 12.29 -9.19
C GLU A 274 14.98 11.36 -9.56
N GLN A 275 14.58 10.47 -8.64
CA GLN A 275 13.60 9.41 -8.92
C GLN A 275 12.17 9.80 -8.51
N ASN A 276 11.97 10.91 -7.80
CA ASN A 276 10.63 11.32 -7.37
C ASN A 276 9.71 11.65 -8.54
N PHE A 277 8.58 10.92 -8.60
CA PHE A 277 7.61 11.06 -9.67
C PHE A 277 6.99 12.46 -9.70
N THR A 278 6.59 12.97 -8.54
CA THR A 278 5.98 14.29 -8.38
C THR A 278 6.96 15.41 -8.73
N GLN A 279 8.21 15.29 -8.27
CA GLN A 279 9.27 16.25 -8.58
C GLN A 279 9.58 16.27 -10.07
N THR A 280 9.77 15.12 -10.69
CA THR A 280 10.07 15.00 -12.12
C THR A 280 8.92 15.57 -12.97
N ALA A 281 7.67 15.30 -12.57
CA ALA A 281 6.50 15.88 -13.22
C ALA A 281 6.47 17.41 -13.08
N ASN A 282 6.74 17.93 -11.88
CA ASN A 282 6.77 19.37 -11.63
C ASN A 282 7.91 20.08 -12.39
N GLU A 283 9.11 19.52 -12.41
CA GLU A 283 10.25 20.07 -13.17
C GLU A 283 9.93 20.10 -14.66
N ARG A 284 9.28 19.04 -15.18
CA ARG A 284 8.85 19.00 -16.57
C ARG A 284 7.79 20.06 -16.87
N ARG A 285 6.76 20.20 -16.02
CA ARG A 285 5.74 21.25 -16.13
C ARG A 285 6.37 22.66 -16.12
N LEU A 286 7.39 22.88 -15.28
CA LEU A 286 8.14 24.16 -15.24
C LEU A 286 8.82 24.49 -16.58
N THR A 287 9.40 23.50 -17.28
CA THR A 287 10.04 23.74 -18.59
C THR A 287 9.09 24.25 -19.68
N PHE A 288 7.78 23.99 -19.53
CA PHE A 288 6.74 24.43 -20.45
C PHE A 288 5.92 25.63 -19.93
N THR A 289 6.19 26.10 -18.71
CA THR A 289 5.52 27.27 -18.14
C THR A 289 6.12 28.56 -18.71
N GLY A 290 5.29 29.43 -19.29
CA GLY A 290 5.72 30.71 -19.83
C GLY A 290 6.24 31.66 -18.73
N ASN A 291 7.20 32.52 -19.08
CA ASN A 291 7.79 33.48 -18.13
C ASN A 291 6.73 34.45 -17.58
N GLY A 292 6.59 34.53 -16.25
CA GLY A 292 5.61 35.35 -15.55
C GLY A 292 5.37 34.87 -14.11
N SER A 293 4.33 35.38 -13.44
CA SER A 293 3.99 35.00 -12.06
C SER A 293 3.74 33.50 -11.88
N GLN A 294 3.22 32.82 -12.91
CA GLN A 294 3.02 31.36 -12.91
C GLN A 294 4.35 30.59 -12.90
N TRP A 295 5.36 31.09 -13.60
CA TRP A 295 6.71 30.53 -13.56
C TRP A 295 7.32 30.69 -12.17
N ASP A 296 7.16 31.85 -11.53
CA ASP A 296 7.69 32.09 -10.17
C ASP A 296 7.09 31.13 -9.14
N VAL A 297 5.77 30.94 -9.18
CA VAL A 297 5.05 29.97 -8.31
C VAL A 297 5.54 28.55 -8.56
N MET A 298 5.67 28.16 -9.84
CA MET A 298 6.08 26.80 -10.20
C MET A 298 7.55 26.53 -9.86
N ASN A 299 8.43 27.52 -10.06
CA ASN A 299 9.83 27.45 -9.67
C ASN A 299 9.97 27.34 -8.14
N GLN A 300 9.19 28.12 -7.39
CA GLN A 300 9.14 28.00 -5.93
C GLN A 300 8.63 26.62 -5.49
N LYS A 301 7.63 26.05 -6.17
CA LYS A 301 7.11 24.70 -5.90
C LYS A 301 8.18 23.63 -6.11
N VAL A 302 8.93 23.69 -7.22
CA VAL A 302 10.05 22.78 -7.53
C VAL A 302 11.14 22.87 -6.46
N GLU A 303 11.56 24.08 -6.08
CA GLU A 303 12.61 24.30 -5.06
C GLU A 303 12.18 23.92 -3.65
N THR A 304 10.88 24.04 -3.34
CA THR A 304 10.31 23.62 -2.05
C THR A 304 10.19 22.10 -2.01
N GLY A 305 9.74 21.48 -3.10
CA GLY A 305 9.66 20.03 -3.28
C GLY A 305 11.01 19.34 -3.06
N ARG A 306 12.10 19.87 -3.63
CA ARG A 306 13.46 19.34 -3.40
C ARG A 306 13.83 19.27 -1.92
N ARG A 307 13.60 20.36 -1.18
CA ARG A 307 13.91 20.41 0.26
C ARG A 307 13.03 19.46 1.06
N GLN A 308 11.76 19.32 0.69
CA GLN A 308 10.81 18.43 1.35
C GLN A 308 11.13 16.94 1.11
N ILE A 309 11.54 16.57 -0.10
CA ILE A 309 11.96 15.19 -0.42
C ILE A 309 13.13 14.77 0.45
N ALA A 310 14.18 15.60 0.50
CA ALA A 310 15.34 15.31 1.33
C ALA A 310 14.97 15.19 2.82
N ALA A 311 14.07 16.06 3.30
CA ALA A 311 13.58 16.03 4.68
C ALA A 311 12.71 14.81 4.98
N ASP A 312 11.85 14.37 4.04
CA ASP A 312 11.02 13.18 4.21
C ASP A 312 11.87 11.90 4.23
N VAL A 313 12.85 11.78 3.33
CA VAL A 313 13.82 10.66 3.34
C VAL A 313 14.56 10.58 4.68
N GLU A 314 15.04 11.72 5.18
CA GLU A 314 15.69 11.78 6.49
C GLU A 314 14.73 11.42 7.64
N ALA A 315 13.47 11.85 7.57
CA ALA A 315 12.46 11.49 8.55
C ALA A 315 12.15 9.97 8.52
N LYS A 316 12.02 9.36 7.34
CA LYS A 316 11.84 7.91 7.20
C LYS A 316 13.04 7.13 7.70
N TYR A 317 14.25 7.62 7.46
CA TYR A 317 15.48 7.01 7.97
C TYR A 317 15.50 6.98 9.51
N LYS A 318 15.11 8.07 10.17
CA LYS A 318 15.00 8.12 11.64
C LYS A 318 13.94 7.14 12.19
N LEU A 319 12.80 7.03 11.50
CA LEU A 319 11.76 6.05 11.86
C LEU A 319 12.25 4.61 11.68
N LEU A 320 13.06 4.35 10.64
CA LEU A 320 13.71 3.07 10.41
C LEU A 320 14.69 2.71 11.54
N GLU A 321 15.56 3.65 11.94
CA GLU A 321 16.45 3.47 13.10
C GLU A 321 15.69 3.14 14.37
N GLN A 322 14.58 3.84 14.63
CA GLN A 322 13.73 3.57 15.78
C GLN A 322 13.10 2.17 15.72
N ALA A 323 12.54 1.79 14.58
CA ALA A 323 11.92 0.48 14.40
C ALA A 323 12.94 -0.67 14.56
N ARG A 324 14.19 -0.46 14.11
CA ARG A 324 15.30 -1.40 14.37
C ARG A 324 15.58 -1.54 15.86
N ALA A 325 15.72 -0.42 16.57
CA ALA A 325 15.99 -0.45 18.00
C ALA A 325 14.87 -1.16 18.79
N ASP A 326 13.61 -0.90 18.44
CA ASP A 326 12.45 -1.57 19.03
C ASP A 326 12.48 -3.10 18.77
N TYR A 327 12.88 -3.51 17.57
CA TYR A 327 13.03 -4.92 17.22
C TYR A 327 14.18 -5.58 18.00
N GLU A 328 15.35 -4.94 18.06
CA GLU A 328 16.51 -5.44 18.83
C GLU A 328 16.18 -5.58 20.32
N GLN A 329 15.43 -4.62 20.89
CA GLN A 329 14.94 -4.70 22.25
C GLN A 329 13.98 -5.89 22.44
N ALA A 330 12.98 -6.03 21.58
CA ALA A 330 12.01 -7.13 21.66
C ALA A 330 12.67 -8.50 21.48
N ALA A 331 13.69 -8.60 20.63
CA ALA A 331 14.49 -9.81 20.47
C ALA A 331 15.26 -10.16 21.75
N GLY A 332 15.85 -9.16 22.41
CA GLY A 332 16.51 -9.35 23.72
C GLY A 332 15.54 -9.80 24.81
N GLU A 333 14.33 -9.23 24.86
CA GLU A 333 13.28 -9.62 25.81
C GLU A 333 12.78 -11.06 25.56
N PHE A 334 12.59 -11.43 24.29
CA PHE A 334 12.23 -12.80 23.91
C PHE A 334 13.31 -13.81 24.32
N GLU A 335 14.58 -13.50 24.10
CA GLU A 335 15.69 -14.38 24.49
C GLU A 335 15.77 -14.61 26.01
N LEU A 336 15.52 -13.55 26.79
CA LEU A 336 15.42 -13.63 28.25
C LEU A 336 14.23 -14.51 28.67
N ALA A 337 13.05 -14.28 28.09
CA ALA A 337 11.85 -15.05 28.39
C ALA A 337 11.99 -16.53 27.99
N ARG A 338 12.62 -16.82 26.85
CA ARG A 338 12.94 -18.17 26.38
C ARG A 338 13.85 -18.90 27.36
N THR A 339 14.91 -18.24 27.84
CA THR A 339 15.81 -18.81 28.85
C THR A 339 15.09 -19.07 30.18
N GLY A 340 14.20 -18.15 30.57
CA GLY A 340 13.33 -18.28 31.73
C GLY A 340 12.40 -19.51 31.61
N ALA A 341 11.74 -19.67 30.48
CA ALA A 341 10.84 -20.80 30.19
C ALA A 341 11.57 -22.14 30.20
N GLN A 342 12.77 -22.24 29.61
CA GLN A 342 13.61 -23.46 29.66
C GLN A 342 14.06 -23.80 31.08
N THR A 343 14.29 -22.78 31.91
CA THR A 343 14.63 -22.99 33.33
C THR A 343 13.41 -23.46 34.11
N ALA A 344 12.24 -22.86 33.85
CA ALA A 344 10.97 -23.26 34.45
C ALA A 344 10.61 -24.71 34.08
N GLU A 345 10.81 -25.12 32.82
CA GLU A 345 10.60 -26.49 32.37
C GLU A 345 11.44 -27.50 33.17
N ARG A 346 12.73 -27.22 33.33
CA ARG A 346 13.62 -28.05 34.16
C ARG A 346 13.15 -28.13 35.62
N LYS A 347 12.85 -26.98 36.24
CA LYS A 347 12.33 -26.94 37.61
C LYS A 347 11.00 -27.69 37.77
N TYR A 348 10.12 -27.62 36.78
CA TYR A 348 8.84 -28.31 36.79
C TYR A 348 9.02 -29.83 36.71
N SER A 349 9.92 -30.30 35.83
CA SER A 349 10.25 -31.73 35.71
C SER A 349 10.83 -32.32 37.00
N LEU A 350 11.49 -31.49 37.80
CA LEU A 350 12.05 -31.84 39.11
C LEU A 350 11.05 -31.65 40.27
N GLY A 351 9.80 -31.25 39.98
CA GLY A 351 8.78 -30.99 41.00
C GLY A 351 9.06 -29.75 41.87
N MET A 352 9.97 -28.86 41.46
CA MET A 352 10.40 -27.69 42.24
C MET A 352 9.48 -26.48 42.08
N ILE A 353 8.68 -26.43 41.01
CA ILE A 353 7.68 -25.37 40.78
C ILE A 353 6.31 -25.98 40.50
N SER A 354 5.27 -25.20 40.76
CA SER A 354 3.89 -25.62 40.48
C SER A 354 3.61 -25.62 38.97
N LYS A 355 2.56 -26.35 38.56
CA LYS A 355 2.05 -26.30 37.18
C LYS A 355 1.67 -24.86 36.77
N ASN A 356 1.08 -24.09 37.68
CA ASN A 356 0.67 -22.71 37.42
C ASN A 356 1.88 -21.81 37.12
N GLU A 357 2.95 -21.96 37.91
CA GLU A 357 4.19 -21.20 37.70
C GLU A 357 4.87 -21.57 36.38
N TYR A 358 4.87 -22.87 36.02
CA TYR A 358 5.35 -23.32 34.72
C TYR A 358 4.53 -22.71 33.56
N THR A 359 3.20 -22.81 33.60
CA THR A 359 2.32 -22.24 32.56
C THR A 359 2.51 -20.72 32.44
N GLN A 360 2.67 -20.01 33.56
CA GLN A 360 2.92 -18.57 33.53
C GLN A 360 4.22 -18.22 32.77
N GLN A 361 5.31 -18.96 33.02
CA GLN A 361 6.59 -18.72 32.34
C GLN A 361 6.52 -19.06 30.84
N GLN A 362 5.77 -20.11 30.47
CA GLN A 362 5.51 -20.43 29.06
C GLN A 362 4.68 -19.33 28.38
N GLY A 363 3.66 -18.81 29.06
CA GLY A 363 2.84 -17.70 28.56
C GLY A 363 3.67 -16.44 28.31
N THR A 364 4.57 -16.08 29.24
CA THR A 364 5.50 -14.96 29.05
C THR A 364 6.40 -15.15 27.82
N MET A 365 6.91 -16.36 27.60
CA MET A 365 7.69 -16.67 26.40
C MET A 365 6.86 -16.47 25.13
N VAL A 366 5.63 -17.02 25.07
CA VAL A 366 4.73 -16.86 23.91
C VAL A 366 4.44 -15.39 23.62
N SER A 367 4.09 -14.60 24.65
CA SER A 367 3.82 -13.16 24.48
C SER A 367 5.04 -12.40 23.98
N SER A 368 6.22 -12.67 24.53
CA SER A 368 7.47 -12.02 24.09
C SER A 368 7.88 -12.44 22.67
N GLN A 369 7.62 -13.69 22.26
CA GLN A 369 7.85 -14.16 20.90
C GLN A 369 6.97 -13.40 19.90
N SER A 370 5.66 -13.32 20.16
CA SER A 370 4.73 -12.56 19.34
C SER A 370 5.10 -11.08 19.26
N ALA A 371 5.60 -10.49 20.34
CA ALA A 371 6.09 -9.11 20.36
C ALA A 371 7.33 -8.93 19.48
N CYS A 372 8.31 -9.84 19.58
CA CYS A 372 9.51 -9.86 18.74
C CYS A 372 9.17 -10.00 17.25
N ASP A 373 8.32 -10.97 16.90
CA ASP A 373 7.89 -11.19 15.51
C ASP A 373 7.14 -9.96 14.95
N THR A 374 6.26 -9.35 15.75
CA THR A 374 5.54 -8.13 15.35
C THR A 374 6.48 -6.94 15.19
N ALA A 375 7.48 -6.79 16.08
CA ALA A 375 8.48 -5.74 15.97
C ALA A 375 9.35 -5.91 14.72
N GLY A 376 9.75 -7.14 14.38
CA GLY A 376 10.48 -7.43 13.14
C GLY A 376 9.69 -7.05 11.88
N LEU A 377 8.38 -7.31 11.87
CA LEU A 377 7.51 -6.89 10.76
C LEU A 377 7.32 -5.37 10.70
N LYS A 378 7.30 -4.67 11.83
CA LYS A 378 7.31 -3.19 11.87
C LYS A 378 8.63 -2.63 11.33
N TYR A 379 9.75 -3.28 11.66
CA TYR A 379 11.05 -2.93 11.10
C TYR A 379 11.08 -3.11 9.58
N ARG A 380 10.53 -4.21 9.04
CA ARG A 380 10.32 -4.36 7.59
C ARG A 380 9.49 -3.21 7.01
N GLN A 381 8.36 -2.87 7.62
CA GLN A 381 7.51 -1.78 7.14
C GLN A 381 8.27 -0.45 7.04
N ALA A 382 9.01 -0.09 8.10
CA ALA A 382 9.78 1.15 8.12
C ALA A 382 10.87 1.17 7.04
N LEU A 383 11.50 0.01 6.77
CA LEU A 383 12.50 -0.12 5.71
C LEU A 383 11.88 0.06 4.32
N GLU A 384 10.68 -0.47 4.10
CA GLU A 384 9.96 -0.31 2.83
C GLU A 384 9.47 1.13 2.66
N ASP A 385 8.97 1.76 3.72
CA ASP A 385 8.61 3.17 3.70
C ASP A 385 9.80 4.06 3.34
N TYR A 386 10.99 3.75 3.88
CA TYR A 386 12.24 4.41 3.51
C TYR A 386 12.60 4.16 2.04
N ARG A 387 12.62 2.90 1.59
CA ARG A 387 12.93 2.53 0.20
C ARG A 387 11.98 3.18 -0.79
N TRP A 388 10.69 3.26 -0.49
CA TRP A 388 9.72 3.94 -1.33
C TRP A 388 9.95 5.45 -1.37
N ALA A 389 10.34 6.08 -0.26
CA ALA A 389 10.73 7.49 -0.27
C ALA A 389 11.92 7.72 -1.22
N VAL A 390 12.95 6.87 -1.13
CA VAL A 390 14.14 6.92 -2.00
C VAL A 390 13.81 6.63 -3.47
N ASN A 391 12.94 5.66 -3.74
CA ASN A 391 12.58 5.23 -5.10
C ASN A 391 11.40 6.00 -5.70
N GLY A 392 11.07 7.16 -5.13
CA GLY A 392 10.28 8.18 -5.81
C GLY A 392 8.90 8.53 -5.22
N LEU A 393 8.56 7.98 -4.04
CA LEU A 393 7.33 8.29 -3.31
C LEU A 393 7.54 9.20 -2.08
N ALA A 394 8.69 9.87 -1.98
CA ALA A 394 8.90 10.87 -0.93
C ALA A 394 7.87 12.01 -1.01
N GLN A 395 7.42 12.49 0.15
CA GLN A 395 6.35 13.49 0.23
C GLN A 395 6.81 14.89 -0.20
N THR A 396 5.94 15.59 -0.95
CA THR A 396 6.09 17.00 -1.38
C THR A 396 4.76 17.74 -1.25
N GLU A 397 4.77 19.06 -1.06
CA GLU A 397 3.56 19.90 -1.06
C GLU A 397 2.75 19.75 -2.37
N GLY A 398 1.46 19.43 -2.20
CA GLY A 398 0.50 19.22 -3.30
C GLY A 398 0.33 17.76 -3.76
N ALA A 399 0.81 16.78 -3.00
CA ALA A 399 0.55 15.35 -3.20
C ALA A 399 -0.65 14.83 -2.39
#